data_AF-M5CE59-F1
#
_entry.id   AF-M5CE59-F1
#
_cell.length_a   1.000
_cell.length_b   1.000
_cell.length_c   1.000
_cell.angle_alpha   90.00
_cell.angle_beta   90.00
_cell.angle_gamma   90.00
#
_symmetry.space_group_name_H-M   'P 1'
#
loop_
_entity.id
_entity.type
_entity.pdbx_description
1 polymer ?
#
loop_
_entity_poly.entity_id
_entity_poly.type
_entity_poly.pdbx_seq_one_letter_code
_entity_poly.pdbx_strand_id
1 'polypeptide(L)'
;MESAIPQQIRAELGQILSNLVLGDNEIRRSAEKVLNDKWLASQPEILLLALAEFSRQSPDAHMRAFAAILLRRLIFRPPLHPVPSPHPHQALAASKITIYDHLSEATRGNLETILLDALKEERDQSALKGVTETVCELAVGSFERKRPFPELLNTASQLANSGDPMHRESAFRIFTNVPHLLWDQNPQQVVAVLESALKSTEQVSVRHAALKACAVYLSSNDPGLQSQTVGLMYPVLVVSLFICSLG
;
A
#
# COMPACT_ATOMS: atom_id res chain seq x y z
N MET A 1 20.28 -0.83 -5.37
CA MET A 1 20.39 -2.01 -4.50
C MET A 1 20.47 -3.22 -5.39
N GLU A 2 21.46 -4.07 -5.17
CA GLU A 2 21.55 -5.38 -5.83
C GLU A 2 20.34 -6.22 -5.39
N SER A 3 19.65 -6.86 -6.35
CA SER A 3 18.47 -7.67 -6.04
C SER A 3 18.86 -8.75 -5.03
N ALA A 4 18.08 -8.86 -3.95
CA ALA A 4 18.37 -9.81 -2.88
C ALA A 4 18.10 -11.27 -3.32
N ILE A 5 17.59 -11.46 -4.53
CA ILE A 5 17.06 -12.72 -5.03
C ILE A 5 17.92 -13.21 -6.20
N PRO A 6 18.43 -14.45 -6.16
CA PRO A 6 19.17 -15.04 -7.27
C PRO A 6 18.39 -14.96 -8.59
N GLN A 7 19.08 -14.59 -9.68
CA GLN A 7 18.47 -14.41 -11.00
C GLN A 7 17.67 -15.64 -11.47
N GLN A 8 18.11 -16.85 -11.12
CA GLN A 8 17.40 -18.09 -11.43
C GLN A 8 16.01 -18.17 -10.77
N ILE A 9 15.92 -17.79 -9.49
CA ILE A 9 14.65 -17.77 -8.74
C ILE A 9 13.72 -16.72 -9.33
N ARG A 10 14.27 -15.55 -9.65
CA ARG A 10 13.50 -14.47 -10.29
C ARG A 10 12.94 -14.92 -11.64
N ALA A 11 13.73 -15.60 -12.47
CA ALA A 11 13.25 -16.13 -13.75
C ALA A 11 12.13 -17.16 -13.56
N GLU A 12 12.29 -18.09 -12.60
CA GLU A 12 11.26 -19.09 -12.30
C GLU A 12 9.95 -18.46 -11.83
N LEU A 13 10.02 -17.54 -10.87
CA LEU A 13 8.85 -16.82 -10.37
C LEU A 13 8.21 -15.96 -11.47
N GLY A 14 9.00 -15.31 -12.31
CA GLY A 14 8.50 -14.55 -13.45
C GLY A 14 7.66 -15.40 -14.42
N GLN A 15 8.09 -16.65 -14.67
CA GLN A 15 7.30 -17.58 -15.49
C GLN A 15 5.99 -17.98 -14.80
N ILE A 16 6.02 -18.25 -13.49
CA ILE A 16 4.82 -18.59 -12.71
C ILE A 16 3.83 -17.42 -12.76
N LEU A 17 4.28 -16.19 -12.49
CA LEU A 17 3.43 -15.00 -12.54
C LEU A 17 2.85 -14.77 -13.93
N SER A 18 3.64 -14.98 -14.98
CA SER A 18 3.15 -14.86 -16.37
C SER A 18 2.02 -15.87 -16.63
N ASN A 19 2.19 -17.12 -16.18
CA ASN A 19 1.18 -18.18 -16.32
C ASN A 19 -0.11 -17.89 -15.53
N LEU A 20 -0.03 -17.16 -14.41
CA LEU A 20 -1.21 -16.78 -13.62
C LEU A 20 -2.12 -15.76 -14.32
N VAL A 21 -1.55 -14.96 -15.23
CA VAL A 21 -2.26 -13.92 -15.98
C VAL A 21 -2.85 -14.46 -17.30
N LEU A 22 -2.45 -15.67 -17.73
CA LEU A 22 -2.99 -16.30 -18.93
C LEU A 22 -4.46 -16.70 -18.76
N GLY A 23 -5.22 -16.63 -19.86
CA GLY A 23 -6.64 -16.99 -19.89
C GLY A 23 -6.94 -18.49 -19.84
N ASP A 24 -5.92 -19.35 -19.91
CA ASP A 24 -6.08 -20.80 -19.82
C ASP A 24 -6.21 -21.24 -18.35
N ASN A 25 -7.36 -21.86 -18.03
CA ASN A 25 -7.68 -22.28 -16.67
C ASN A 25 -6.76 -23.36 -16.12
N GLU A 26 -6.31 -24.31 -16.96
CA GLU A 26 -5.46 -25.41 -16.52
C GLU A 26 -4.04 -24.92 -16.25
N ILE A 27 -3.51 -24.06 -17.13
CA ILE A 27 -2.20 -23.42 -16.93
C ILE A 27 -2.22 -22.55 -15.66
N ARG A 28 -3.27 -21.73 -15.49
CA ARG A 28 -3.43 -20.89 -14.30
C ARG A 28 -3.51 -21.72 -13.02
N ARG A 29 -4.33 -22.77 -13.00
CA ARG A 29 -4.47 -23.66 -11.83
C ARG A 29 -3.15 -24.36 -11.49
N SER A 30 -2.41 -24.82 -12.51
CA SER A 30 -1.09 -25.42 -12.32
C SER A 30 -0.10 -24.42 -11.71
N ALA A 31 -0.07 -23.18 -12.23
CA ALA A 31 0.78 -22.11 -11.69
C ALA A 31 0.41 -21.72 -10.25
N GLU A 32 -0.89 -21.63 -9.93
CA GLU A 32 -1.36 -21.37 -8.56
C GLU A 32 -0.92 -22.47 -7.60
N LYS A 33 -0.98 -23.74 -8.02
CA LYS A 33 -0.52 -24.86 -7.22
C LYS A 33 0.98 -24.76 -6.93
N VAL A 34 1.81 -24.49 -7.94
CA VAL A 34 3.26 -24.31 -7.76
C VAL A 34 3.56 -23.12 -6.85
N LEU A 35 2.85 -22.00 -7.03
CA LEU A 35 3.00 -20.81 -6.19
C LEU A 35 2.71 -21.12 -4.72
N ASN A 36 1.61 -21.83 -4.42
CA ASN A 36 1.21 -22.16 -3.06
C ASN A 36 2.12 -23.22 -2.43
N ASP A 37 2.31 -24.35 -3.10
CA ASP A 37 2.98 -25.53 -2.53
C ASP A 37 4.50 -25.34 -2.43
N LYS A 38 5.13 -24.78 -3.48
CA LYS A 38 6.58 -24.61 -3.52
C LYS A 38 7.03 -23.32 -2.83
N TRP A 39 6.36 -22.21 -3.11
CA TRP A 39 6.85 -20.89 -2.71
C TRP A 39 6.20 -20.39 -1.43
N LEU A 40 4.86 -20.31 -1.39
CA LEU A 40 4.17 -19.75 -0.23
C LEU A 40 4.31 -20.62 1.02
N ALA A 41 4.28 -21.94 0.88
CA ALA A 41 4.40 -22.87 2.00
C ALA A 41 5.84 -23.03 2.50
N SER A 42 6.84 -22.99 1.61
CA SER A 42 8.23 -23.32 1.97
C SER A 42 9.17 -22.11 2.06
N GLN A 43 8.96 -21.09 1.23
CA GLN A 43 9.85 -19.92 1.12
C GLN A 43 9.05 -18.60 0.97
N PRO A 44 8.15 -18.27 1.93
CA PRO A 44 7.28 -17.10 1.82
C PRO A 44 8.06 -15.79 1.75
N GLU A 45 9.16 -15.65 2.48
CA GLU A 45 9.98 -14.42 2.45
C GLU A 45 10.51 -14.11 1.04
N ILE A 46 11.08 -15.13 0.37
CA ILE A 46 11.63 -15.00 -0.98
C ILE A 46 10.53 -14.65 -1.98
N LEU A 47 9.35 -15.29 -1.85
CA LEU A 47 8.21 -14.98 -2.70
C LEU A 47 7.74 -13.54 -2.54
N LEU A 48 7.55 -13.06 -1.31
CA LEU A 48 7.07 -11.70 -1.08
C LEU A 48 8.07 -10.65 -1.54
N LEU A 49 9.38 -10.86 -1.30
CA LEU A 49 10.42 -9.99 -1.83
C LEU A 49 10.44 -9.98 -3.36
N ALA A 50 10.27 -11.13 -4.00
CA ALA A 50 10.21 -11.20 -5.46
C ALA A 50 9.01 -10.44 -6.01
N LEU A 51 7.83 -10.57 -5.40
CA LEU A 51 6.64 -9.82 -5.79
C LEU A 51 6.86 -8.30 -5.64
N ALA A 52 7.51 -7.86 -4.57
CA ALA A 52 7.88 -6.46 -4.41
C ALA A 52 8.86 -5.99 -5.49
N GLU A 53 9.89 -6.77 -5.81
CA GLU A 53 10.83 -6.45 -6.90
C GLU A 53 10.14 -6.42 -8.27
N PHE A 54 9.25 -7.38 -8.56
CA PHE A 54 8.45 -7.36 -9.79
C PHE A 54 7.54 -6.14 -9.86
N SER A 55 6.96 -5.71 -8.74
CA SER A 55 6.12 -4.50 -8.68
C SER A 55 6.88 -3.21 -8.98
N ARG A 56 8.21 -3.20 -8.82
CA ARG A 56 9.07 -2.05 -9.12
C ARG A 56 9.75 -2.14 -10.49
N GLN A 57 10.32 -3.30 -10.80
CA GLN A 57 11.33 -3.44 -11.86
C GLN A 57 10.82 -4.15 -13.12
N SER A 58 9.60 -4.71 -13.11
CA SER A 58 9.07 -5.34 -14.32
C SER A 58 8.93 -4.31 -15.44
N PRO A 59 9.35 -4.63 -16.68
CA PRO A 59 9.19 -3.72 -17.82
C PRO A 59 7.71 -3.53 -18.18
N ASP A 60 6.88 -4.55 -17.96
CA ASP A 60 5.44 -4.51 -18.18
C ASP A 60 4.71 -3.95 -16.94
N ALA A 61 3.93 -2.89 -17.16
CA ALA A 61 3.11 -2.25 -16.13
C ALA A 61 2.00 -3.15 -15.61
N HIS A 62 1.43 -4.03 -16.45
CA HIS A 62 0.42 -4.99 -16.00
C HIS A 62 1.02 -5.98 -15.01
N MET A 63 2.22 -6.49 -15.29
CA MET A 63 2.96 -7.33 -14.35
C MET A 63 3.33 -6.56 -13.06
N ARG A 64 3.73 -5.28 -13.13
CA ARG A 64 4.00 -4.47 -11.93
C ARG A 64 2.76 -4.36 -11.04
N ALA A 65 1.62 -3.99 -11.63
CA ALA A 65 0.33 -3.91 -10.94
C ALA A 65 -0.10 -5.26 -10.35
N PHE A 66 -0.01 -6.33 -11.13
CA PHE A 66 -0.38 -7.68 -10.73
C PHE A 66 0.46 -8.17 -9.54
N ALA A 67 1.78 -7.98 -9.60
CA ALA A 67 2.69 -8.38 -8.53
C ALA A 67 2.39 -7.63 -7.22
N ALA A 68 2.13 -6.32 -7.27
CA ALA A 68 1.72 -5.53 -6.10
C ALA A 68 0.40 -6.06 -5.50
N ILE A 69 -0.62 -6.28 -6.33
CA ILE A 69 -1.92 -6.81 -5.87
C ILE A 69 -1.77 -8.21 -5.25
N LEU A 70 -0.94 -9.06 -5.85
CA LEU A 70 -0.72 -10.40 -5.32
C LEU A 70 0.03 -10.35 -3.98
N LEU A 71 1.04 -9.49 -3.85
CA LEU A 71 1.75 -9.24 -2.59
C LEU A 71 0.76 -8.85 -1.48
N ARG A 72 -0.06 -7.83 -1.73
CA ARG A 72 -1.12 -7.34 -0.82
C ARG A 72 -2.05 -8.46 -0.37
N ARG A 73 -2.48 -9.30 -1.32
CA ARG A 73 -3.38 -10.43 -1.06
C ARG A 73 -2.75 -11.55 -0.25
N LEU A 74 -1.43 -11.69 -0.23
CA LEU A 74 -0.74 -12.81 0.41
C LEU A 74 -0.17 -12.44 1.80
N ILE A 75 0.41 -11.25 1.94
CA ILE A 75 1.23 -10.90 3.11
C ILE A 75 0.49 -11.01 4.46
N PHE A 76 -0.80 -10.71 4.50
CA PHE A 76 -1.64 -10.85 5.71
C PHE A 76 -2.58 -12.07 5.69
N ARG A 77 -2.34 -13.07 4.82
CA ARG A 77 -3.06 -14.35 4.92
C ARG A 77 -2.54 -15.18 6.08
N PRO A 78 -3.37 -16.05 6.67
CA PRO A 78 -2.88 -17.12 7.53
C PRO A 78 -1.86 -18.01 6.79
N PRO A 79 -0.81 -18.49 7.47
CA PRO A 79 0.13 -19.43 6.87
C PRO A 79 -0.57 -20.75 6.50
N LEU A 80 -0.16 -21.38 5.39
CA LEU A 80 -0.75 -22.63 4.89
C LEU A 80 -0.54 -23.81 5.87
N HIS A 81 0.57 -23.81 6.59
CA HIS A 81 0.88 -24.77 7.64
C HIS A 81 0.99 -24.04 8.99
N PRO A 82 -0.12 -23.81 9.69
CA PRO A 82 -0.09 -23.17 11.00
C PRO A 82 0.68 -24.07 11.98
N VAL A 83 1.66 -23.50 12.67
CA VAL A 83 2.38 -24.22 13.74
C VAL A 83 1.37 -24.50 14.87
N PRO A 84 1.13 -25.77 15.25
CA PRO A 84 0.16 -26.10 16.28
C PRO A 84 0.59 -25.45 17.60
N SER A 85 -0.29 -24.59 18.14
CA SER A 85 -0.08 -24.00 19.46
C SER A 85 -0.25 -25.09 20.54
N PRO A 86 0.70 -25.28 21.46
CA PRO A 86 0.61 -26.31 22.51
C PRO A 86 -0.48 -26.03 23.57
N HIS A 87 -1.22 -24.92 23.46
CA HIS A 87 -2.23 -24.51 24.41
C HIS A 87 -3.59 -24.30 23.72
N PRO A 88 -4.58 -25.19 23.90
CA PRO A 88 -5.89 -25.10 23.24
C PRO A 88 -6.70 -23.85 23.61
N HIS A 89 -6.40 -23.22 24.75
CA HIS A 89 -7.03 -21.95 25.16
C HIS A 89 -6.48 -20.71 24.43
N GLN A 90 -5.36 -20.83 23.69
CA GLN A 90 -4.81 -19.77 22.83
C GLN A 90 -5.24 -19.92 21.35
N ALA A 91 -6.03 -20.93 21.00
CA ALA A 91 -6.46 -21.18 19.62
C ALA A 91 -7.25 -20.00 19.00
N LEU A 92 -7.97 -19.23 19.82
CA LEU A 92 -8.65 -17.99 19.41
C LEU A 92 -7.67 -16.83 19.10
N ALA A 93 -6.47 -16.82 19.69
CA ALA A 93 -5.41 -15.85 19.40
C ALA A 93 -4.54 -16.30 18.21
N ALA A 94 -4.33 -17.62 18.04
CA ALA A 94 -3.64 -18.20 16.88
C ALA A 94 -4.38 -17.93 15.55
N SER A 95 -5.68 -17.66 15.60
CA SER A 95 -6.51 -17.24 14.46
C SER A 95 -6.12 -15.90 13.81
N LYS A 96 -5.19 -15.13 14.38
CA LYS A 96 -4.76 -13.82 13.85
C LYS A 96 -3.33 -13.79 13.34
N ILE A 97 -2.58 -14.88 13.44
CA ILE A 97 -1.20 -14.94 12.96
C ILE A 97 -1.21 -15.07 11.44
N THR A 98 -0.48 -14.20 10.77
CA THR A 98 -0.39 -14.10 9.32
C THR A 98 1.04 -14.39 8.84
N ILE A 99 1.22 -14.52 7.52
CA ILE A 99 2.56 -14.67 6.93
C ILE A 99 3.48 -13.52 7.35
N TYR A 100 2.96 -12.28 7.42
CA TYR A 100 3.71 -11.11 7.88
C TYR A 100 4.35 -11.31 9.25
N ASP A 101 3.65 -11.97 10.17
CA ASP A 101 4.11 -12.21 11.54
C ASP A 101 5.33 -13.14 11.61
N HIS A 102 5.51 -13.98 10.59
CA HIS A 102 6.63 -14.91 10.47
C HIS A 102 7.83 -14.35 9.69
N LEU A 103 7.70 -13.17 9.07
CA LEU A 103 8.80 -12.55 8.33
C LEU A 103 9.89 -12.07 9.29
N SER A 104 11.15 -12.26 8.89
CA SER A 104 12.29 -11.61 9.51
C SER A 104 12.18 -10.08 9.41
N GLU A 105 12.77 -9.38 10.39
CA GLU A 105 12.75 -7.92 10.41
C GLU A 105 13.48 -7.30 9.20
N ALA A 106 14.55 -7.97 8.73
CA ALA A 106 15.25 -7.61 7.51
C ALA A 106 14.32 -7.70 6.28
N THR A 107 13.54 -8.76 6.16
CA THR A 107 12.57 -8.92 5.06
C THR A 107 11.48 -7.85 5.10
N ARG A 108 10.96 -7.51 6.28
CA ARG A 108 9.99 -6.41 6.43
C ARG A 108 10.56 -5.08 5.97
N GLY A 109 11.75 -4.70 6.45
CA GLY A 109 12.42 -3.46 6.05
C GLY A 109 12.75 -3.41 4.55
N ASN A 110 13.13 -4.55 3.96
CA ASN A 110 13.37 -4.65 2.53
C ASN A 110 12.09 -4.47 1.70
N LEU A 111 10.98 -5.10 2.10
CA LEU A 111 9.67 -4.91 1.46
C LEU A 111 9.26 -3.44 1.48
N GLU A 112 9.39 -2.80 2.63
CA GLU A 112 9.12 -1.38 2.81
C GLU A 112 9.95 -0.51 1.87
N THR A 113 11.27 -0.72 1.87
CA THR A 113 12.20 0.03 1.01
C THR A 113 11.86 -0.14 -0.48
N ILE A 114 11.66 -1.38 -0.93
CA ILE A 114 11.36 -1.68 -2.34
C ILE A 114 10.03 -1.03 -2.76
N LEU A 115 9.00 -1.11 -1.92
CA LEU A 115 7.68 -0.55 -2.23
C LEU A 115 7.67 0.99 -2.20
N LEU A 116 8.43 1.63 -1.30
CA LEU A 116 8.59 3.09 -1.30
C LEU A 116 9.32 3.57 -2.56
N ASP A 117 10.32 2.84 -3.01
CA ASP A 117 10.99 3.16 -4.27
C ASP A 117 10.05 2.95 -5.46
N ALA A 118 9.26 1.86 -5.47
CA ALA A 118 8.24 1.62 -6.49
C ALA A 118 7.23 2.78 -6.56
N LEU A 119 6.79 3.31 -5.42
CA LEU A 119 5.89 4.47 -5.37
C LEU A 119 6.49 5.74 -6.00
N LYS A 120 7.80 5.96 -5.89
CA LYS A 120 8.47 7.16 -6.37
C LYS A 120 8.84 7.08 -7.86
N GLU A 121 9.09 5.87 -8.35
CA GLU A 121 9.62 5.63 -9.70
C GLU A 121 8.52 5.30 -10.73
N GLU A 122 7.33 4.91 -10.26
CA GLU A 122 6.24 4.45 -11.12
C GLU A 122 5.69 5.58 -12.00
N ARG A 123 5.37 5.21 -13.25
CA ARG A 123 4.87 6.14 -14.29
C ARG A 123 3.56 5.68 -14.91
N ASP A 124 3.14 4.45 -14.65
CA ASP A 124 1.84 3.92 -15.07
C ASP A 124 0.80 4.08 -13.96
N GLN A 125 -0.40 4.54 -14.33
CA GLN A 125 -1.46 4.84 -13.36
C GLN A 125 -2.02 3.58 -12.68
N SER A 126 -2.15 2.48 -13.41
CA SER A 126 -2.69 1.23 -12.88
C SER A 126 -1.70 0.59 -11.90
N ALA A 127 -0.43 0.54 -12.29
CA ALA A 127 0.64 0.06 -11.44
C ALA A 127 0.82 0.93 -10.19
N LEU A 128 0.83 2.27 -10.33
CA LEU A 128 0.96 3.18 -9.20
C LEU A 128 -0.18 3.00 -8.19
N LYS A 129 -1.40 2.84 -8.68
CA LYS A 129 -2.56 2.51 -7.82
C LYS A 129 -2.35 1.20 -7.09
N GLY A 130 -1.91 0.14 -7.79
CA GLY A 130 -1.66 -1.16 -7.18
C GLY A 130 -0.60 -1.10 -6.08
N VAL A 131 0.52 -0.41 -6.32
CA VAL A 131 1.58 -0.20 -5.33
C VAL A 131 1.07 0.65 -4.16
N THR A 132 0.34 1.73 -4.42
CA THR A 132 -0.25 2.60 -3.38
C THR A 132 -1.16 1.83 -2.44
N GLU A 133 -2.10 1.03 -2.96
CA GLU A 133 -2.98 0.20 -2.15
C GLU A 133 -2.18 -0.83 -1.31
N THR A 134 -1.14 -1.41 -1.91
CA THR A 134 -0.27 -2.40 -1.25
C THR A 134 0.50 -1.80 -0.09
N VAL A 135 1.07 -0.61 -0.27
CA VAL A 135 1.77 0.13 0.79
C VAL A 135 0.82 0.57 1.89
N CYS A 136 -0.40 0.99 1.56
CA CYS A 136 -1.39 1.38 2.56
C CYS A 136 -1.75 0.19 3.46
N GLU A 137 -2.06 -0.98 2.87
CA GLU A 137 -2.38 -2.18 3.66
C GLU A 137 -1.19 -2.66 4.47
N LEU A 138 0.03 -2.60 3.92
CA LEU A 138 1.25 -2.91 4.66
C LEU A 138 1.41 -2.02 5.89
N ALA A 139 1.22 -0.70 5.73
CA ALA A 139 1.36 0.26 6.82
C ALA A 139 0.30 0.03 7.90
N VAL A 140 -0.97 -0.17 7.53
CA VAL A 140 -2.04 -0.47 8.48
C VAL A 140 -1.76 -1.78 9.21
N GLY A 141 -1.46 -2.86 8.49
CA GLY A 141 -1.20 -4.17 9.10
C GLY A 141 0.07 -4.20 9.96
N SER A 142 1.10 -3.42 9.63
CA SER A 142 2.30 -3.23 10.47
C SER A 142 1.98 -2.42 11.72
N PHE A 143 1.19 -1.34 11.59
CA PHE A 143 0.78 -0.49 12.70
C PHE A 143 -0.08 -1.25 13.73
N GLU A 144 -1.02 -2.09 13.29
CA GLU A 144 -1.81 -2.99 14.16
C GLU A 144 -0.92 -3.93 14.99
N ARG A 145 0.26 -4.26 14.47
CA ARG A 145 1.29 -5.07 15.13
C ARG A 145 2.29 -4.25 15.95
N LYS A 146 1.97 -2.97 16.20
CA LYS A 146 2.80 -2.01 16.96
C LYS A 146 4.16 -1.76 16.32
N ARG A 147 4.27 -1.91 15.00
CA ARG A 147 5.47 -1.62 14.23
C ARG A 147 5.17 -0.45 13.27
N PRO A 148 5.45 0.80 13.67
CA PRO A 148 5.19 1.96 12.82
C PRO A 148 6.07 1.93 11.57
N PHE A 149 5.58 2.53 10.47
CA PHE A 149 6.28 2.67 9.20
C PHE A 149 6.49 4.17 8.87
N PRO A 150 7.40 4.87 9.59
CA PRO A 150 7.54 6.32 9.51
C PRO A 150 8.05 6.83 8.15
N GLU A 151 8.83 6.03 7.42
CA GLU A 151 9.38 6.39 6.10
C GLU A 151 8.28 6.60 5.06
N LEU A 152 7.10 5.99 5.27
CA LEU A 152 5.93 6.20 4.44
C LEU A 152 5.43 7.65 4.51
N LEU A 153 5.41 8.27 5.69
CA LEU A 153 4.98 9.67 5.83
C LEU A 153 5.90 10.61 5.04
N ASN A 154 7.21 10.38 5.12
CA ASN A 154 8.21 11.16 4.37
C ASN A 154 7.99 11.03 2.86
N THR A 155 7.77 9.80 2.39
CA THR A 155 7.50 9.53 0.97
C THR A 155 6.17 10.15 0.52
N ALA A 156 5.08 9.95 1.27
CA ALA A 156 3.78 10.54 0.96
C ALA A 156 3.84 12.07 0.91
N SER A 157 4.58 12.70 1.83
CA SER A 157 4.78 14.16 1.83
C SER A 157 5.55 14.64 0.60
N GLN A 158 6.56 13.91 0.15
CA GLN A 158 7.27 14.21 -1.11
C GLN A 158 6.34 14.08 -2.32
N LEU A 159 5.55 13.00 -2.38
CA LEU A 159 4.59 12.77 -3.46
C LEU A 159 3.50 13.85 -3.48
N ALA A 160 3.01 14.31 -2.33
CA ALA A 160 2.01 15.38 -2.22
C ALA A 160 2.50 16.72 -2.80
N ASN A 161 3.80 16.98 -2.71
CA ASN A 161 4.45 18.18 -3.23
C ASN A 161 5.07 17.98 -4.63
N SER A 162 4.86 16.81 -5.25
CA SER A 162 5.45 16.52 -6.56
C SER A 162 4.76 17.29 -7.69
N GLY A 163 5.50 17.56 -8.76
CA GLY A 163 4.94 18.15 -9.99
C GLY A 163 4.00 17.20 -10.73
N ASP A 164 4.04 15.90 -10.43
CA ASP A 164 3.22 14.89 -11.09
C ASP A 164 1.86 14.72 -10.37
N PRO A 165 0.75 15.00 -11.05
CA PRO A 165 -0.58 14.87 -10.47
C PRO A 165 -0.94 13.43 -10.04
N MET A 166 -0.40 12.40 -10.69
CA MET A 166 -0.64 10.99 -10.30
C MET A 166 0.01 10.68 -8.94
N HIS A 167 1.21 11.19 -8.72
CA HIS A 167 1.90 11.08 -7.44
C HIS A 167 1.19 11.89 -6.35
N ARG A 168 0.74 13.12 -6.66
CA ARG A 168 -0.07 13.91 -5.70
C ARG A 168 -1.35 13.19 -5.31
N GLU A 169 -2.10 12.65 -6.29
CA GLU A 169 -3.31 11.86 -6.02
C GLU A 169 -3.00 10.67 -5.10
N SER A 170 -1.92 9.94 -5.39
CA SER A 170 -1.49 8.78 -4.60
C SER A 170 -1.11 9.14 -3.16
N ALA A 171 -0.46 10.30 -2.95
CA ALA A 171 -0.16 10.81 -1.61
C ALA A 171 -1.43 11.04 -0.78
N PHE A 172 -2.45 11.70 -1.35
CA PHE A 172 -3.71 11.94 -0.65
C PHE A 172 -4.51 10.65 -0.43
N ARG A 173 -4.38 9.66 -1.32
CA ARG A 173 -4.90 8.30 -1.06
C ARG A 173 -4.19 7.64 0.12
N ILE A 174 -2.87 7.78 0.26
CA ILE A 174 -2.14 7.27 1.43
C ILE A 174 -2.67 7.93 2.71
N PHE A 175 -2.78 9.26 2.75
CA PHE A 175 -3.34 9.97 3.91
C PHE A 175 -4.78 9.57 4.25
N THR A 176 -5.59 9.23 3.24
CA THR A 176 -6.95 8.73 3.45
C THR A 176 -6.96 7.33 4.07
N ASN A 177 -6.14 6.41 3.56
CA ASN A 177 -6.18 4.99 3.96
C ASN A 177 -5.30 4.70 5.19
N VAL A 178 -4.35 5.58 5.50
CA VAL A 178 -3.40 5.43 6.60
C VAL A 178 -3.42 6.69 7.48
N PRO A 179 -4.57 7.03 8.10
CA PRO A 179 -4.75 8.31 8.80
C PRO A 179 -3.85 8.46 10.02
N HIS A 180 -3.39 7.36 10.62
CA HIS A 180 -2.48 7.37 11.76
C HIS A 180 -1.13 7.99 11.46
N LEU A 181 -0.74 8.11 10.17
CA LEU A 181 0.46 8.86 9.79
C LEU A 181 0.37 10.36 10.15
N LEU A 182 -0.84 10.90 10.31
CA LEU A 182 -1.07 12.32 10.56
C LEU A 182 -1.33 12.67 12.02
N TRP A 183 -1.50 11.68 12.92
CA TRP A 183 -1.89 11.93 14.31
C TRP A 183 -0.83 12.71 15.10
N ASP A 184 0.45 12.39 14.89
CA ASP A 184 1.56 13.04 15.60
C ASP A 184 2.13 14.26 14.85
N GLN A 185 1.48 14.70 13.78
CA GLN A 185 1.94 15.80 12.94
C GLN A 185 1.40 17.15 13.41
N ASN A 186 2.10 18.23 13.07
CA ASN A 186 1.62 19.58 13.36
C ASN A 186 0.31 19.85 12.57
N PRO A 187 -0.83 20.11 13.25
CA PRO A 187 -2.12 20.28 12.58
C PRO A 187 -2.13 21.39 11.53
N GLN A 188 -1.40 22.48 11.77
CA GLN A 188 -1.34 23.62 10.84
C GLN A 188 -0.63 23.23 9.53
N GLN A 189 0.41 22.39 9.61
CA GLN A 189 1.10 21.90 8.42
C GLN A 189 0.24 20.93 7.62
N VAL A 190 -0.45 20.01 8.30
CA VAL A 190 -1.38 19.07 7.66
C VAL A 190 -2.51 19.82 6.95
N VAL A 191 -3.13 20.79 7.63
CA VAL A 191 -4.17 21.65 7.08
C VAL A 191 -3.66 22.42 5.85
N ALA A 192 -2.47 23.01 5.91
CA ALA A 192 -1.91 23.77 4.79
C ALA A 192 -1.71 22.90 3.53
N VAL A 193 -1.20 21.68 3.69
CA VAL A 193 -1.00 20.73 2.57
C VAL A 193 -2.35 20.32 1.95
N LEU A 194 -3.32 19.97 2.79
CA LEU A 194 -4.66 19.57 2.36
C LEU A 194 -5.41 20.72 1.68
N GLU A 195 -5.37 21.92 2.26
CA GLU A 195 -6.01 23.11 1.72
C GLU A 195 -5.42 23.52 0.37
N SER A 196 -4.09 23.45 0.22
CA SER A 196 -3.42 23.72 -1.05
C SER A 196 -3.90 22.78 -2.16
N ALA A 197 -4.05 21.50 -1.85
CA ALA A 197 -4.54 20.51 -2.80
C ALA A 197 -6.02 20.69 -3.19
N LEU A 198 -6.87 21.12 -2.25
CA LEU A 198 -8.27 21.44 -2.53
C LEU A 198 -8.42 22.66 -3.44
N LYS A 199 -7.55 23.66 -3.28
CA LYS A 199 -7.53 24.88 -4.10
C LYS A 199 -6.87 24.69 -5.46
N SER A 200 -6.18 23.57 -5.69
CA SER A 200 -5.52 23.28 -6.96
C SER A 200 -6.53 23.24 -8.11
N THR A 201 -6.33 24.08 -9.12
CA THR A 201 -7.19 24.13 -10.31
C THR A 201 -6.83 23.08 -11.37
N GLU A 202 -5.71 22.38 -11.21
CA GLU A 202 -5.12 21.57 -12.27
C GLU A 202 -5.85 20.25 -12.52
N GLN A 203 -6.18 19.48 -11.47
CA GLN A 203 -6.80 18.16 -11.63
C GLN A 203 -7.90 17.85 -10.62
N VAL A 204 -9.02 17.36 -11.14
CA VAL A 204 -10.18 16.92 -10.34
C VAL A 204 -9.85 15.69 -9.49
N SER A 205 -9.05 14.76 -10.01
CA SER A 205 -8.63 13.55 -9.28
C SER A 205 -7.88 13.87 -7.99
N VAL A 206 -6.92 14.79 -8.06
CA VAL A 206 -6.14 15.26 -6.90
C VAL A 206 -7.03 15.96 -5.88
N ARG A 207 -7.90 16.89 -6.33
CA ARG A 207 -8.86 17.57 -5.44
C ARG A 207 -9.81 16.58 -4.74
N HIS A 208 -10.30 15.59 -5.48
CA HIS A 208 -11.18 14.56 -4.92
C HIS A 208 -10.45 13.65 -3.91
N ALA A 209 -9.20 13.27 -4.19
CA ALA A 209 -8.39 12.52 -3.24
C ALA A 209 -8.08 13.34 -1.98
N ALA A 210 -7.73 14.63 -2.14
CA ALA A 210 -7.51 15.55 -1.03
C ALA A 210 -8.78 15.76 -0.19
N LEU A 211 -9.95 15.86 -0.83
CA LEU A 211 -11.25 15.96 -0.16
C LEU A 211 -11.51 14.76 0.76
N LYS A 212 -11.22 13.54 0.27
CA LYS A 212 -11.34 12.32 1.08
C LYS A 212 -10.37 12.34 2.26
N ALA A 213 -9.11 12.72 2.02
CA ALA A 213 -8.12 12.85 3.09
C ALA A 213 -8.55 13.88 4.14
N CYS A 214 -9.12 15.02 3.73
CA CYS A 214 -9.68 16.02 4.64
C CYS A 214 -10.82 15.45 5.48
N ALA A 215 -11.76 14.75 4.86
CA ALA A 215 -12.90 14.16 5.57
C ALA A 215 -12.43 13.18 6.65
N VAL A 216 -11.48 12.29 6.31
CA VAL A 216 -10.91 11.33 7.26
C VAL A 216 -10.11 12.03 8.36
N TYR A 217 -9.30 13.04 8.01
CA TYR A 217 -8.52 13.80 9.00
C TYR A 217 -9.45 14.51 9.99
N LEU A 218 -10.46 15.23 9.48
CA LEU A 218 -11.47 15.92 10.30
C LEU A 218 -12.26 14.95 11.18
N SER A 219 -12.63 13.77 10.68
CA SER A 219 -13.38 12.78 11.46
C SER A 219 -12.52 12.06 12.51
N SER A 220 -11.20 12.06 12.35
CA SER A 220 -10.26 11.39 13.26
C SER A 220 -9.66 12.34 14.29
N ASN A 221 -9.91 13.65 14.19
CA ASN A 221 -9.36 14.65 15.10
C ASN A 221 -10.13 14.73 16.42
N ASP A 222 -9.40 14.91 17.51
CA ASP A 222 -9.98 15.20 18.81
C ASP A 222 -10.74 16.53 18.82
N PRO A 223 -11.78 16.68 19.66
CA PRO A 223 -12.56 17.92 19.77
C PRO A 223 -11.70 19.17 20.04
N GLY A 224 -10.56 19.02 20.73
CA GLY A 224 -9.62 20.12 21.01
C GLY A 224 -8.90 20.67 19.77
N LEU A 225 -8.77 19.87 18.71
CA LEU A 225 -8.13 20.25 17.44
C LEU A 225 -9.11 20.91 16.46
N GLN A 226 -10.41 20.98 16.79
CA GLN A 226 -11.43 21.54 15.91
C GLN A 226 -11.14 22.99 15.51
N SER A 227 -10.70 23.83 16.47
CA SER A 227 -10.37 25.24 16.21
C SER A 227 -9.23 25.42 15.18
N GLN A 228 -8.31 24.47 15.11
CA GLN A 228 -7.15 24.51 14.21
C GLN A 228 -7.47 23.95 12.82
N THR A 229 -8.60 23.25 12.67
CA THR A 229 -9.00 22.57 11.43
C THR A 229 -10.21 23.22 10.74
N VAL A 230 -10.82 24.25 11.35
CA VAL A 230 -11.93 25.04 10.78
C VAL A 230 -11.63 25.54 9.36
N GLY A 231 -10.36 25.88 9.06
CA GLY A 231 -9.94 26.34 7.74
C GLY A 231 -10.24 25.35 6.60
N LEU A 232 -10.37 24.05 6.90
CA LEU A 232 -10.74 23.03 5.91
C LEU A 232 -12.24 22.96 5.62
N MET A 233 -13.11 23.45 6.52
CA MET A 233 -14.57 23.27 6.39
C MET A 233 -15.13 23.93 5.13
N TYR A 234 -14.74 25.17 4.86
CA TYR A 234 -15.22 25.90 3.68
C TYR A 234 -14.70 25.32 2.35
N PRO A 235 -13.37 25.06 2.18
CA PRO A 235 -12.84 24.37 1.01
C PRO A 235 -13.49 23.00 0.75
N VAL A 236 -13.73 22.20 1.79
CA VAL A 236 -14.40 20.89 1.68
C VAL A 236 -15.80 21.04 1.08
N LEU A 237 -16.62 21.96 1.61
CA LEU A 237 -17.97 22.20 1.11
C LEU A 237 -17.99 22.66 -0.36
N VAL A 238 -17.09 23.56 -0.73
CA VAL A 238 -17.00 24.09 -2.10
C VAL A 238 -16.65 22.97 -3.10
N VAL A 239 -15.65 22.14 -2.78
CA VAL A 239 -15.23 21.04 -3.67
C VAL A 239 -16.32 19.95 -3.74
N SER A 240 -16.98 19.62 -2.64
CA SER A 240 -18.11 18.67 -2.61
C SER A 240 -19.25 19.10 -3.54
N LEU A 241 -19.66 20.37 -3.48
CA LEU A 241 -20.73 20.90 -4.33
C LEU A 241 -20.34 20.88 -5.82
N PHE A 242 -19.09 21.22 -6.13
CA PHE A 242 -18.59 21.20 -7.50
C PHE A 242 -18.56 19.78 -8.08
N ILE A 243 -18.11 18.79 -7.31
CA ILE A 243 -18.11 17.38 -7.76
C ILE A 243 -19.54 16.88 -7.97
N CYS A 244 -20.48 17.19 -7.07
CA CYS A 244 -21.89 16.81 -7.22
C CYS A 244 -22.56 17.43 -8.46
N SER A 245 -22.07 18.57 -8.95
CA SER A 245 -22.60 19.22 -10.16
C SER A 245 -22.08 18.64 -11.48
N LEU A 246 -21.05 17.78 -11.43
CA LEU A 246 -20.41 17.16 -12.60
C LEU A 246 -20.91 15.73 -12.90
N GLY A 247 -21.72 15.14 -12.02
CA GLY A 247 -22.33 13.81 -12.18
C GLY A 247 -23.80 13.92 -12.56
#